data_AF-A0A7X1XU40-F1
#
_entry.id   AF-A0A7X1XU40-F1
#
_cell.length_a   1.000
_cell.length_b   1.000
_cell.length_c   1.000
_cell.angle_alpha   90.00
_cell.angle_beta   90.00
_cell.angle_gamma   90.00
#
_symmetry.space_group_name_H-M   'P 1'
#
loop_
_entity.id
_entity.type
_entity.pdbx_description
1 polymer ?
#
loop_
_entity_poly.entity_id
_entity_poly.type
_entity_poly.pdbx_seq_one_letter_code
_entity_poly.pdbx_strand_id
1 'polypeptide(L)' 'MVEDVELNRLYWHSRRGMLELDVLLVPFVKEVYPHLN' A
#
# COMPACT_ATOMS: atom_id res chain seq x y z
N MET A 1 -14.74 -4.83 0.67
CA MET A 1 -13.54 -5.63 0.33
C MET A 1 -12.82 -4.91 -0.79
N VAL A 2 -11.59 -4.46 -0.53
CA VAL A 2 -10.76 -3.88 -1.58
C VAL A 2 -10.47 -4.95 -2.63
N GLU A 3 -10.71 -4.64 -3.90
CA GLU A 3 -10.38 -5.55 -5.00
C GLU A 3 -8.86 -5.71 -5.13
N ASP A 4 -8.39 -6.94 -5.36
CA ASP A 4 -6.95 -7.25 -5.48
C ASP A 4 -6.23 -6.39 -6.53
N VAL A 5 -6.95 -5.97 -7.57
CA VAL A 5 -6.45 -5.05 -8.60
C VAL A 5 -6.12 -3.67 -8.03
N GLU A 6 -7.01 -3.13 -7.18
CA GLU A 6 -6.81 -1.83 -6.53
C GLU A 6 -5.69 -1.90 -5.48
N LEU A 7 -5.58 -3.02 -4.76
CA LEU A 7 -4.51 -3.22 -3.79
C LEU A 7 -3.13 -3.26 -4.45
N ASN A 8 -3.02 -3.98 -5.57
CA ASN A 8 -1.80 -4.00 -6.38
C ASN A 8 -1.46 -2.61 -6.91
N ARG A 9 -2.45 -1.87 -7.41
CA ARG A 9 -2.27 -0.49 -7.88
C ARG A 9 -1.73 0.41 -6.77
N LEU A 10 -2.33 0.39 -5.58
CA LEU A 10 -1.85 1.16 -4.42
C LEU A 10 -0.42 0.77 -4.03
N TYR A 11 -0.09 -0.52 -4.04
CA TYR A 11 1.24 -1.00 -3.71
C TYR A 11 2.30 -0.40 -4.64
N TRP A 12 2.05 -0.35 -5.96
CA TRP A 12 2.97 0.28 -6.90
C TRP A 12 3.09 1.80 -6.70
N HIS A 13 1.99 2.49 -6.40
CA HIS A 13 1.99 3.93 -6.11
C HIS A 13 2.63 4.31 -4.76
N SER A 14 2.79 3.34 -3.86
CA SER A 14 3.42 3.55 -2.55
C SER A 14 4.92 3.78 -2.63
N ARG A 15 5.56 3.33 -3.73
CA ARG A 15 7.01 3.39 -3.94
C ARG A 15 7.38 4.73 -4.57
N ARG A 16 7.79 5.69 -3.74
CA ARG A 16 7.99 7.10 -4.16
C ARG A 16 9.46 7.51 -4.28
N GLY A 17 10.39 6.56 -4.10
CA GLY A 17 11.84 6.82 -4.22
C GLY A 17 12.46 7.50 -3.00
N MET A 18 11.73 7.52 -1.88
CA MET A 18 12.16 8.03 -0.58
C MET A 18 11.98 6.92 0.44
N LEU A 19 13.07 6.51 1.09
CA LEU A 19 13.11 5.29 1.92
C LEU A 19 12.11 5.37 3.07
N GLU A 20 12.02 6.51 3.74
CA GLU A 20 11.14 6.71 4.89
C GLU A 20 9.66 6.58 4.48
N LEU A 21 9.30 7.05 3.28
CA LEU A 21 7.95 6.87 2.76
C LEU A 21 7.68 5.43 2.37
N ASP A 22 8.64 4.77 1.73
CA ASP A 22 8.49 3.38 1.32
C ASP A 22 8.36 2.45 2.55
N VAL A 23 9.14 2.72 3.62
CA VAL A 23 9.07 2.01 4.90
C VAL A 23 7.73 2.20 5.60
N LEU A 24 7.06 3.35 5.43
CA LEU A 24 5.75 3.60 6.04
C LEU A 24 4.59 3.09 5.16
N LEU A 25 4.60 3.40 3.87
CA LEU A 25 3.47 3.20 2.96
C LEU A 25 3.33 1.75 2.49
N VAL A 26 4.46 1.06 2.24
CA VAL A 26 4.43 -0.34 1.78
C VAL A 26 3.78 -1.29 2.80
N PRO A 27 4.21 -1.33 4.09
CA PRO A 27 3.56 -2.18 5.06
C PRO A 27 2.13 -1.73 5.37
N PHE A 28 1.84 -0.43 5.36
CA PHE A 28 0.48 0.08 5.53
C PHE A 28 -0.49 -0.49 4.48
N VAL A 29 -0.12 -0.44 3.19
CA VAL A 29 -0.97 -0.93 2.10
C VAL A 29 -1.14 -2.46 2.13
N LYS A 30 -0.15 -3.19 2.63
CA LYS A 30 -0.21 -4.66 2.71
C LYS A 30 -0.98 -5.17 3.93
N GLU A 31 -0.81 -4.53 5.08
CA GLU A 31 -1.27 -5.08 6.36
C GLU A 31 -2.47 -4.33 6.93
N VAL A 32 -2.58 -3.03 6.70
CA VAL A 32 -3.62 -2.20 7.31
C VAL A 32 -4.76 -1.92 6.33
N TYR A 33 -4.43 -1.55 5.09
CA TYR A 33 -5.40 -1.19 4.07
C TYR A 33 -6.45 -2.27 3.73
N PRO A 34 -6.13 -3.58 3.67
CA PRO A 34 -7.14 -4.63 3.44
C PRO A 34 -8.18 -4.73 4.56
N HIS A 35 -7.84 -4.26 5.75
CA HIS A 35 -8.69 -4.29 6.94
C HIS A 35 -9.46 -2.97 7.15
N LEU A 36 -9.13 -1.93 6.37
CA LEU A 36 -9.91 -0.70 6.30
C LEU A 36 -11.08 -0.97 5.34
N ASN A 37 -12.29 -1.13 5.89
CA ASN A 37 -13.52 -1.28 5.12
C ASN A 37 -14.01 0.06 4.56
#